data_AF-A0A9P2WRK2-F1
#
_entry.id   AF-A0A9P2WRK2-F1
#
_cell.length_a   1.000
_cell.length_b   1.000
_cell.length_c   1.000
_cell.angle_alpha   90.00
_cell.angle_beta   90.00
_cell.angle_gamma   90.00
#
_symmetry.space_group_name_H-M   'P 1'
#
loop_
_entity.id
_entity.type
_entity.pdbx_description
1 polymer ?
#
loop_
_entity_poly.entity_id
_entity_poly.type
_entity_poly.pdbx_seq_one_letter_code
_entity_poly.pdbx_strand_id
1 'polypeptide(L)'
;MIALQEELDWDVYHRYGLISDAERAELVMPDTAAVPGIAFGERAFEIVLARKLAAGEVKTEWFARHGATPVTEIPAHWPEAYKRVVARRIEFIESRKDLALLERPEYKRRWHAEPWEKKEKAALKAWLLDRCETRQIWFAPTESGEEAPRVRTVVELANRLRDVCPEAVAVADLYDPDADFTDVIAQIVEAEHVPYLAAWRYKESGLRKRQQWEEVWHLQRQEDALNAERAEGEPERRLDIPVPPRYTSADFRKPSYWANRGKLDVPKERFISYPGAETDQDGSLVLGWAGWDHAQQAQALTDLAFNRLDEHGWADDRDKMTPLLAG
;
A
#
# COMPACT_ATOMS: atom_id res chain seq x y z
N MET A 1 24.42 -7.12 12.73
CA MET A 1 23.43 -6.62 13.72
C MET A 1 22.77 -7.74 14.53
N ILE A 2 22.46 -8.91 13.95
CA ILE A 2 21.83 -10.02 14.69
C ILE A 2 22.65 -10.43 15.93
N ALA A 3 23.97 -10.59 15.79
CA ALA A 3 24.84 -11.00 16.90
C ALA A 3 24.82 -10.01 18.08
N LEU A 4 24.95 -8.72 17.81
CA LEU A 4 24.91 -7.69 18.85
C LEU A 4 23.53 -7.58 19.53
N GLN A 5 22.45 -7.86 18.80
CA GLN A 5 21.12 -7.93 19.39
C GLN A 5 21.01 -9.11 20.36
N GLU A 6 21.60 -10.26 20.06
CA GLU A 6 21.61 -11.38 21.01
C GLU A 6 22.38 -11.02 22.28
N GLU A 7 23.55 -10.39 22.18
CA GLU A 7 24.26 -9.90 23.38
C GLU A 7 23.41 -8.92 24.19
N LEU A 8 22.71 -8.01 23.50
CA LEU A 8 21.86 -7.01 24.14
C LEU A 8 20.67 -7.66 24.86
N ASP A 9 20.03 -8.67 24.27
CA ASP A 9 18.86 -9.32 24.88
C ASP A 9 19.25 -9.97 26.23
N TRP A 10 20.39 -10.66 26.28
CA TRP A 10 20.91 -11.25 27.53
C TRP A 10 21.40 -10.20 28.53
N ASP A 11 22.00 -9.10 28.07
CA ASP A 11 22.33 -7.94 28.94
C ASP A 11 21.06 -7.30 29.53
N VAL A 12 19.98 -7.23 28.76
CA VAL A 12 18.68 -6.74 29.22
C VAL A 12 18.07 -7.66 30.27
N TYR A 13 18.14 -8.99 30.09
CA TYR A 13 17.66 -9.93 31.11
C TYR A 13 18.34 -9.71 32.46
N HIS A 14 19.64 -9.42 32.46
CA HIS A 14 20.38 -9.06 33.68
C HIS A 14 19.86 -7.77 34.32
N ARG A 15 19.69 -6.71 33.53
CA ARG A 15 19.21 -5.40 34.03
C ARG A 15 17.83 -5.46 34.69
N TYR A 16 16.99 -6.40 34.25
CA TYR A 16 15.68 -6.65 34.85
C TYR A 16 15.70 -7.69 35.98
N GLY A 17 16.88 -8.16 36.40
CA GLY A 17 17.05 -9.08 37.51
C GLY A 17 16.62 -10.52 37.20
N LEU A 18 16.48 -10.88 35.91
CA LEU A 18 16.19 -12.26 35.51
C LEU A 18 17.44 -13.13 35.61
N ILE A 19 18.64 -12.57 35.45
CA ILE A 19 19.90 -13.28 35.66
C ILE A 19 20.81 -12.44 36.57
N SER A 20 21.61 -13.12 37.38
CA SER A 20 22.59 -12.52 38.29
C SER A 20 23.86 -12.04 37.57
N ASP A 21 24.71 -11.28 38.27
CA ASP A 21 25.99 -10.81 37.73
C ASP A 21 26.90 -11.98 37.29
N ALA A 22 26.91 -13.06 38.06
CA ALA A 22 27.69 -14.27 37.75
C ALA A 22 27.17 -14.97 36.49
N GLU A 23 25.85 -15.13 36.38
CA GLU A 23 25.22 -15.73 35.20
C GLU A 23 25.44 -14.86 33.95
N ARG A 24 25.34 -13.53 34.07
CA ARG A 24 25.63 -12.60 32.96
C ARG A 24 27.06 -12.78 32.43
N ALA A 25 28.05 -12.97 33.30
CA ALA A 25 29.44 -13.17 32.90
C ALA A 25 29.66 -14.44 32.07
N GLU A 26 28.79 -15.45 32.21
CA GLU A 26 28.79 -16.68 31.41
C GLU A 26 27.95 -16.56 30.12
N LEU A 27 26.98 -15.64 30.10
CA LEU A 27 25.94 -15.54 29.07
C LEU A 27 26.15 -14.38 28.09
N VAL A 28 27.10 -13.48 28.33
CA VAL A 28 27.38 -12.32 27.46
C VAL A 28 28.89 -12.23 27.23
N MET A 29 29.30 -11.96 25.99
CA MET A 29 30.70 -11.72 25.68
C MET A 29 31.18 -10.42 26.35
N PRO A 30 32.34 -10.42 27.05
CA PRO A 30 32.82 -9.23 27.75
C PRO A 30 33.26 -8.12 26.78
N ASP A 31 33.76 -8.49 25.61
CA ASP A 31 34.09 -7.57 24.53
C ASP A 31 33.16 -7.82 23.35
N THR A 32 32.35 -6.81 23.01
CA THR A 32 31.45 -6.86 21.86
C THR A 32 32.18 -7.01 20.53
N ALA A 33 33.44 -6.59 20.42
CA ALA A 33 34.25 -6.78 19.21
C ALA A 33 34.66 -8.24 19.01
N ALA A 34 34.65 -9.06 20.07
CA ALA A 34 34.94 -10.49 20.00
C ALA A 34 33.71 -11.35 19.63
N VAL A 35 32.54 -10.74 19.47
CA VAL A 35 31.30 -11.42 19.07
C VAL A 35 31.39 -11.73 17.56
N PRO A 36 31.31 -13.00 17.14
CA PRO A 36 31.36 -13.34 15.72
C PRO A 36 30.08 -12.89 15.00
N GLY A 37 30.16 -12.81 13.67
CA GLY A 37 28.95 -12.75 12.85
C GLY A 37 28.12 -14.02 13.05
N ILE A 38 26.82 -13.86 13.26
CA ILE A 38 25.87 -14.98 13.30
C ILE A 38 24.85 -14.82 12.18
N ALA A 39 24.55 -15.92 11.51
CA ALA A 39 23.51 -16.00 10.51
C ALA A 39 22.12 -16.24 11.15
N PHE A 40 21.08 -16.04 10.36
CA PHE A 40 19.73 -16.40 10.77
C PHE A 40 19.62 -17.92 10.88
N GLY A 41 19.01 -18.42 11.95
CA GLY A 41 18.95 -19.84 12.28
C GLY A 41 20.01 -20.30 13.28
N GLU A 42 21.03 -19.48 13.55
CA GLU A 42 22.12 -19.83 14.46
C GLU A 42 21.95 -19.27 15.88
N ARG A 43 20.95 -18.42 16.13
CA ARG A 43 20.75 -17.89 17.50
C ARG A 43 20.40 -19.00 18.49
N ALA A 44 20.72 -18.79 19.77
CA ALA A 44 20.53 -19.81 20.81
C ALA A 44 19.09 -20.38 20.82
N PHE A 45 18.08 -19.50 20.77
CA PHE A 45 16.69 -19.95 20.71
C PHE A 45 16.31 -20.63 19.40
N GLU A 46 16.92 -20.24 18.28
CA GLU A 46 16.69 -20.87 16.98
C GLU A 46 17.27 -22.28 16.97
N ILE A 47 18.43 -22.49 17.61
CA ILE A 47 19.01 -23.82 17.81
C ILE A 47 18.08 -24.69 18.67
N VAL A 48 17.57 -24.15 19.78
CA VAL A 48 16.58 -24.87 20.63
C VAL A 48 15.31 -25.18 19.83
N LEU A 49 14.80 -24.22 19.06
CA LEU A 49 13.61 -24.41 18.23
C LEU A 49 13.84 -25.45 17.13
N ALA A 50 15.01 -25.44 16.48
CA ALA A 50 15.39 -26.41 15.47
C ALA A 50 15.51 -27.82 16.06
N ARG A 51 16.07 -27.97 17.26
CA ARG A 51 16.12 -29.25 17.98
C ARG A 51 14.73 -29.80 18.27
N LYS A 52 13.83 -28.96 18.79
CA LYS A 52 12.43 -29.34 19.05
C LYS A 52 11.68 -29.69 17.77
N LEU A 53 11.95 -28.97 16.68
CA LEU A 53 11.37 -29.26 15.36
C LEU A 53 11.87 -30.62 14.84
N ALA A 54 13.16 -30.92 14.96
CA ALA A 54 13.75 -32.20 14.56
C ALA A 54 13.23 -33.38 15.41
N ALA A 55 12.96 -33.14 16.69
CA ALA A 55 12.33 -34.11 17.60
C ALA A 55 10.82 -34.27 17.39
N GLY A 56 10.19 -33.45 16.54
CA GLY A 56 8.74 -33.48 16.30
C GLY A 56 7.89 -32.88 17.43
N GLU A 57 8.50 -32.18 18.39
CA GLU A 57 7.83 -31.57 19.55
C GLU A 57 7.08 -30.28 19.21
N VAL A 58 7.48 -29.61 18.12
CA VAL A 58 6.88 -28.35 17.68
C VAL A 58 6.69 -28.33 16.17
N LYS A 59 5.63 -27.67 15.71
CA LYS A 59 5.42 -27.30 14.31
C LYS A 59 5.60 -25.79 14.19
N THR A 60 6.48 -25.34 13.31
CA THR A 60 6.77 -23.92 13.12
C THR A 60 7.07 -23.60 11.66
N GLU A 61 6.63 -22.43 11.21
CA GLU A 61 6.99 -21.85 9.91
C GLU A 61 8.16 -20.86 10.02
N TRP A 62 8.73 -20.69 11.22
CA TRP A 62 9.76 -19.68 11.49
C TRP A 62 10.89 -19.72 10.47
N PHE A 63 11.51 -20.88 10.28
CA PHE A 63 12.64 -21.05 9.36
C PHE A 63 12.24 -20.81 7.90
N ALA A 64 11.13 -21.41 7.45
CA ALA A 64 10.63 -21.27 6.10
C ALA A 64 10.27 -19.81 5.76
N ARG A 65 9.61 -19.10 6.68
CA ARG A 65 9.18 -17.70 6.50
C ARG A 65 10.36 -16.72 6.41
N HIS A 66 11.48 -17.06 7.03
CA HIS A 66 12.68 -16.20 7.04
C HIS A 66 13.79 -16.74 6.12
N GLY A 67 13.51 -17.76 5.30
CA GLY A 67 14.49 -18.33 4.36
C GLY A 67 15.73 -18.93 5.02
N ALA A 68 15.60 -19.42 6.26
CA ALA A 68 16.72 -19.93 7.05
C ALA A 68 16.70 -21.46 7.13
N THR A 69 17.88 -22.07 7.11
CA THR A 69 18.04 -23.50 7.38
C THR A 69 17.98 -23.74 8.89
N PRO A 70 17.15 -24.67 9.40
CA PRO A 70 17.19 -25.05 10.81
C PRO A 70 18.57 -25.65 11.16
N VAL A 71 19.25 -25.08 12.16
CA VAL A 71 20.54 -25.55 12.66
C VAL A 71 20.36 -26.10 14.06
N THR A 72 20.69 -27.37 14.29
CA THR A 72 20.50 -28.05 15.59
C THR A 72 21.76 -28.09 16.45
N GLU A 73 22.91 -27.84 15.84
CA GLU A 73 24.24 -27.89 16.48
C GLU A 73 24.84 -26.48 16.59
N ILE A 74 25.73 -26.28 17.56
CA ILE A 74 26.46 -25.01 17.67
C ILE A 74 27.46 -24.92 16.51
N PRO A 75 27.42 -23.87 15.67
CA PRO A 75 28.28 -23.75 14.50
C PRO A 75 29.78 -23.89 14.82
N ALA A 76 30.45 -24.78 14.10
CA ALA A 76 31.86 -25.12 14.32
C ALA A 76 32.83 -23.96 14.03
N HIS A 77 32.42 -23.01 13.18
CA HIS A 77 33.26 -21.89 12.73
C HIS A 77 33.37 -20.76 13.76
N TRP A 78 32.57 -20.76 14.83
CA TRP A 78 32.64 -19.74 15.88
C TRP A 78 33.87 -19.91 16.77
N PRO A 79 34.40 -18.80 17.34
CA PRO A 79 35.41 -18.85 18.38
C PRO A 79 34.93 -19.69 19.58
N GLU A 80 35.85 -20.42 20.19
CA GLU A 80 35.52 -21.33 21.30
C GLU A 80 34.90 -20.62 22.50
N ALA A 81 35.29 -19.36 22.74
CA ALA A 81 34.66 -18.53 23.76
C ALA A 81 33.16 -18.30 23.50
N TYR A 82 32.79 -18.00 22.25
CA TYR A 82 31.40 -17.75 21.88
C TYR A 82 30.57 -19.03 21.87
N LYS A 83 31.15 -20.17 21.46
CA LYS A 83 30.50 -21.48 21.57
C LYS A 83 30.09 -21.80 23.00
N ARG A 84 30.96 -21.52 23.99
CA ARG A 84 30.64 -21.69 25.41
C ARG A 84 29.48 -20.79 25.85
N VAL A 85 29.48 -19.53 25.44
CA VAL A 85 28.37 -18.59 25.74
C VAL A 85 27.06 -19.13 25.18
N VAL A 86 27.01 -19.51 23.90
CA VAL A 86 25.77 -20.01 23.27
C VAL A 86 25.34 -21.35 23.87
N ALA A 87 26.27 -22.25 24.21
CA ALA A 87 25.95 -23.49 24.93
C ALA A 87 25.26 -23.19 26.27
N ARG A 88 25.77 -22.22 27.02
CA ARG A 88 25.17 -21.80 28.29
C ARG A 88 23.80 -21.16 28.08
N ARG A 89 23.65 -20.30 27.06
CA ARG A 89 22.34 -19.72 26.69
C ARG A 89 21.30 -20.80 26.39
N ILE A 90 21.67 -21.81 25.60
CA ILE A 90 20.81 -22.96 25.29
C ILE A 90 20.37 -23.68 26.56
N GLU A 91 21.31 -23.97 27.47
CA GLU A 91 21.01 -24.63 28.74
C GLU A 91 20.04 -23.80 29.61
N PHE A 92 20.22 -22.48 29.67
CA PHE A 92 19.29 -21.58 30.37
C PHE A 92 17.90 -21.60 29.74
N ILE A 93 17.81 -21.55 28.41
CA ILE A 93 16.53 -21.63 27.69
C ILE A 93 15.82 -22.96 27.96
N GLU A 94 16.56 -24.06 28.07
CA GLU A 94 15.99 -25.40 28.30
C GLU A 94 15.59 -25.63 29.78
N SER A 95 16.34 -25.07 30.73
CA SER A 95 16.15 -25.31 32.18
C SER A 95 15.25 -24.27 32.88
N ARG A 96 15.20 -23.03 32.39
CA ARG A 96 14.53 -21.91 33.07
C ARG A 96 13.29 -21.44 32.31
N LYS A 97 12.11 -21.68 32.89
CA LYS A 97 10.81 -21.40 32.25
C LYS A 97 10.57 -19.92 31.94
N ASP A 98 11.07 -19.04 32.79
CA ASP A 98 10.99 -17.58 32.63
C ASP A 98 11.77 -17.11 31.40
N LEU A 99 13.00 -17.60 31.20
CA LEU A 99 13.80 -17.29 30.02
C LEU A 99 13.30 -18.02 28.78
N ALA A 100 12.84 -19.26 28.92
CA ALA A 100 12.23 -20.04 27.83
C ALA A 100 10.99 -19.36 27.24
N LEU A 101 10.29 -18.51 28.02
CA LEU A 101 9.18 -17.71 27.53
C LEU A 101 9.67 -16.53 26.68
N LEU A 102 10.70 -15.82 27.10
CA LEU A 102 11.25 -14.65 26.41
C LEU A 102 12.04 -15.04 25.15
N GLU A 103 12.65 -16.22 25.14
CA GLU A 103 13.38 -16.76 24.00
C GLU A 103 12.46 -17.50 23.01
N ARG A 104 11.17 -17.15 22.96
CA ARG A 104 10.27 -17.64 21.89
C ARG A 104 10.29 -16.72 20.67
N PRO A 105 10.02 -17.25 19.46
CA PRO A 105 9.99 -16.47 18.23
C PRO A 105 9.10 -15.21 18.27
N GLU A 106 8.04 -15.20 19.09
CA GLU A 106 7.12 -14.08 19.23
C GLU A 106 7.75 -12.87 19.92
N TYR A 107 8.73 -13.10 20.80
CA TYR A 107 9.39 -12.06 21.60
C TYR A 107 10.78 -11.70 21.06
N LYS A 108 11.29 -12.44 20.08
CA LYS A 108 12.58 -12.18 19.44
C LYS A 108 12.42 -11.35 18.18
N ARG A 109 13.40 -10.50 17.90
CA ARG A 109 13.42 -9.71 16.66
C ARG A 109 13.50 -10.64 15.45
N ARG A 110 12.55 -10.47 14.54
CA ARG A 110 12.38 -11.34 13.36
C ARG A 110 13.41 -11.10 12.25
N TRP A 111 14.09 -9.96 12.24
CA TRP A 111 15.00 -9.52 11.16
C TRP A 111 14.47 -9.70 9.72
N HIS A 112 13.16 -9.86 9.58
CA HIS A 112 12.49 -9.95 8.29
C HIS A 112 12.52 -8.58 7.63
N ALA A 113 13.25 -8.47 6.54
CA ALA A 113 13.14 -7.38 5.61
C ALA A 113 12.40 -7.89 4.37
N GLU A 114 11.53 -7.05 3.82
CA GLU A 114 11.00 -7.31 2.48
C GLU A 114 12.17 -7.42 1.48
N PRO A 115 12.15 -8.38 0.54
CA PRO A 115 13.20 -8.55 -0.46
C PRO A 115 13.49 -7.25 -1.21
N TRP A 116 14.75 -7.04 -1.57
CA TRP A 116 15.19 -5.82 -2.26
C TRP A 116 14.39 -5.61 -3.55
N GLU A 117 14.20 -6.68 -4.32
CA GLU A 117 13.51 -6.69 -5.60
C GLU A 117 12.07 -6.21 -5.47
N LYS A 118 11.40 -6.58 -4.38
CA LYS A 118 10.02 -6.13 -4.10
C LYS A 118 9.98 -4.65 -3.71
N LYS A 119 10.95 -4.17 -2.91
CA LYS A 119 11.06 -2.76 -2.54
C LYS A 119 11.39 -1.89 -3.75
N GLU A 120 12.33 -2.32 -4.57
CA GLU A 120 12.73 -1.68 -5.81
C GLU A 120 11.52 -1.59 -6.75
N LYS A 121 10.83 -2.71 -7.02
CA LYS A 121 9.64 -2.71 -7.87
C LYS A 121 8.54 -1.77 -7.35
N ALA A 122 8.30 -1.74 -6.03
CA ALA A 122 7.33 -0.83 -5.42
C ALA A 122 7.75 0.65 -5.55
N ALA A 123 9.04 0.95 -5.35
CA ALA A 123 9.58 2.30 -5.47
C ALA A 123 9.53 2.82 -6.92
N LEU A 124 9.90 1.98 -7.89
CA LEU A 124 9.82 2.30 -9.32
C LEU A 124 8.37 2.54 -9.75
N LYS A 125 7.43 1.67 -9.33
CA LYS A 125 5.98 1.87 -9.57
C LYS A 125 5.50 3.22 -9.01
N ALA A 126 5.82 3.50 -7.74
CA ALA A 126 5.40 4.73 -7.08
C ALA A 126 5.97 5.97 -7.80
N TRP A 127 7.25 5.94 -8.19
CA TRP A 127 7.89 7.03 -8.91
C TRP A 127 7.24 7.27 -10.29
N LEU A 128 6.97 6.21 -11.07
CA LEU A 128 6.32 6.34 -12.38
C LEU A 128 4.92 6.93 -12.24
N LEU A 129 4.17 6.44 -11.27
CA LEU A 129 2.87 6.95 -10.89
C LEU A 129 2.95 8.45 -10.54
N ASP A 130 3.92 8.88 -9.73
CA ASP A 130 4.07 10.29 -9.33
C ASP A 130 4.31 11.19 -10.54
N ARG A 131 5.01 10.70 -11.57
CA ARG A 131 5.18 11.43 -12.82
C ARG A 131 3.89 11.50 -13.64
N CYS A 132 3.10 10.44 -13.66
CA CYS A 132 1.79 10.42 -14.30
C CYS A 132 0.79 11.42 -13.71
N GLU A 133 0.99 11.94 -12.48
CA GLU A 133 0.11 12.95 -11.86
C GLU A 133 0.51 14.39 -12.12
N THR A 134 1.65 14.63 -12.78
CA THR A 134 2.14 16.00 -12.95
C THR A 134 1.19 16.83 -13.82
N ARG A 135 1.06 18.13 -13.49
CA ARG A 135 0.14 19.05 -14.19
C ARG A 135 0.35 19.07 -15.71
N GLN A 136 1.59 18.96 -16.18
CA GLN A 136 1.95 18.96 -17.60
C GLN A 136 1.39 17.78 -18.40
N ILE A 137 0.97 16.71 -17.72
CA ILE A 137 0.23 15.60 -18.31
C ILE A 137 -1.20 16.02 -18.58
N TRP A 138 -1.87 16.58 -17.56
CA TRP A 138 -3.32 16.72 -17.51
C TRP A 138 -3.85 18.08 -17.97
N PHE A 139 -2.97 18.99 -18.32
CA PHE A 139 -3.32 20.33 -18.79
C PHE A 139 -2.64 20.63 -20.11
N ALA A 140 -3.38 21.27 -21.02
CA ALA A 140 -2.89 21.70 -22.33
C ALA A 140 -3.48 23.07 -22.71
N PRO A 141 -2.77 23.88 -23.49
CA PRO A 141 -3.31 25.15 -23.97
C PRO A 141 -4.50 24.92 -24.91
N THR A 142 -5.53 25.73 -24.73
CA THR A 142 -6.68 25.88 -25.64
C THR A 142 -6.29 26.73 -26.86
N GLU A 143 -7.18 26.85 -27.85
CA GLU A 143 -6.99 27.75 -29.00
C GLU A 143 -6.81 29.21 -28.57
N SER A 144 -7.44 29.62 -27.46
CA SER A 144 -7.27 30.93 -26.81
C SER A 144 -5.97 31.08 -26.01
N GLY A 145 -5.17 30.03 -25.87
CA GLY A 145 -3.91 30.02 -25.10
C GLY A 145 -4.07 29.81 -23.60
N GLU A 146 -5.30 29.67 -23.10
CA GLU A 146 -5.57 29.34 -21.69
C GLU A 146 -5.34 27.85 -21.42
N GLU A 147 -4.86 27.52 -20.23
CA GLU A 147 -4.57 26.13 -19.84
C GLU A 147 -5.86 25.41 -19.40
N ALA A 148 -6.25 24.34 -20.11
CA ALA A 148 -7.46 23.57 -19.81
C ALA A 148 -7.15 22.12 -19.44
N PRO A 149 -7.96 21.50 -18.56
CA PRO A 149 -7.81 20.10 -18.22
C PRO A 149 -8.13 19.21 -19.44
N ARG A 150 -7.43 18.08 -19.53
CA ARG A 150 -7.57 17.11 -20.63
C ARG A 150 -7.63 15.70 -20.09
N VAL A 151 -8.66 14.95 -20.47
CA VAL A 151 -8.64 13.49 -20.35
C VAL A 151 -7.63 12.92 -21.34
N ARG A 152 -7.14 11.71 -21.07
CA ARG A 152 -6.21 10.99 -21.94
C ARG A 152 -6.51 9.51 -21.95
N THR A 153 -6.35 8.86 -23.08
CA THR A 153 -6.24 7.39 -23.10
C THR A 153 -4.94 6.97 -22.40
N VAL A 154 -4.81 5.69 -22.05
CA VAL A 154 -3.55 5.17 -21.46
C VAL A 154 -2.38 5.32 -22.45
N VAL A 155 -2.63 5.13 -23.74
CA VAL A 155 -1.61 5.31 -24.79
C VAL A 155 -1.17 6.78 -24.88
N GLU A 156 -2.11 7.72 -24.87
CA GLU A 156 -1.82 9.15 -24.86
C GLU A 156 -1.09 9.59 -23.57
N LEU A 157 -1.47 9.03 -22.41
CA LEU A 157 -0.78 9.24 -21.15
C LEU A 157 0.68 8.78 -21.24
N ALA A 158 0.92 7.58 -21.76
CA ALA A 158 2.28 7.05 -21.94
C ALA A 158 3.09 7.94 -22.90
N ASN A 159 2.55 8.26 -24.07
CA ASN A 159 3.24 9.14 -25.02
C ASN A 159 3.55 10.52 -24.42
N ARG A 160 2.58 11.13 -23.73
CA ARG A 160 2.78 12.42 -23.08
C ARG A 160 3.83 12.34 -21.97
N LEU A 161 3.82 11.27 -21.16
CA LEU A 161 4.80 11.04 -20.12
C LEU A 161 6.21 10.90 -20.71
N ARG A 162 6.36 10.17 -21.82
CA ARG A 162 7.63 10.04 -22.54
C ARG A 162 8.16 11.40 -23.00
N ASP A 163 7.28 12.28 -23.46
CA ASP A 163 7.67 13.61 -23.94
C ASP A 163 8.13 14.54 -22.80
N VAL A 164 7.41 14.55 -21.68
CA VAL A 164 7.70 15.47 -20.55
C VAL A 164 8.71 14.92 -19.55
N CYS A 165 8.91 13.60 -19.53
CA CYS A 165 9.79 12.88 -18.62
C CYS A 165 10.45 11.69 -19.35
N PRO A 166 11.40 11.94 -20.26
CA PRO A 166 12.03 10.88 -21.06
C PRO A 166 12.68 9.77 -20.22
N GLU A 167 13.16 10.09 -19.02
CA GLU A 167 13.74 9.14 -18.07
C GLU A 167 12.72 8.08 -17.58
N ALA A 168 11.42 8.34 -17.71
CA ALA A 168 10.38 7.38 -17.35
C ALA A 168 10.48 6.08 -18.17
N VAL A 169 11.00 6.13 -19.39
CA VAL A 169 11.22 4.94 -20.22
C VAL A 169 12.28 4.03 -19.58
N ALA A 170 13.39 4.60 -19.11
CA ALA A 170 14.43 3.84 -18.43
C ALA A 170 13.95 3.30 -17.07
N VAL A 171 13.13 4.05 -16.34
CA VAL A 171 12.56 3.59 -15.07
C VAL A 171 11.55 2.46 -15.29
N ALA A 172 10.77 2.50 -16.37
CA ALA A 172 9.87 1.42 -16.74
C ALA A 172 10.62 0.14 -17.14
N ASP A 173 11.73 0.27 -17.88
CA ASP A 173 12.62 -0.85 -18.24
C ASP A 173 13.21 -1.53 -16.99
N LEU A 174 13.57 -0.75 -15.95
CA LEU A 174 13.99 -1.29 -14.65
C LEU A 174 12.84 -1.98 -13.90
N TYR A 175 11.60 -1.54 -14.09
CA TYR A 175 10.43 -2.07 -13.40
C TYR A 175 9.93 -3.39 -14.01
N ASP A 176 9.95 -3.47 -15.34
CA ASP A 176 9.60 -4.65 -16.14
C ASP A 176 10.33 -4.63 -17.49
N PRO A 177 11.51 -5.28 -17.61
CA PRO A 177 12.35 -5.21 -18.81
C PRO A 177 11.78 -6.00 -20.00
N ASP A 178 10.79 -6.85 -19.77
CA ASP A 178 10.16 -7.68 -20.80
C ASP A 178 8.91 -7.01 -21.41
N ALA A 179 8.49 -5.85 -20.89
CA ALA A 179 7.27 -5.15 -21.30
C ALA A 179 7.57 -3.84 -22.03
N ASP A 180 6.77 -3.52 -23.04
CA ASP A 180 6.83 -2.22 -23.69
C ASP A 180 6.41 -1.11 -22.70
N PHE A 181 6.97 0.10 -22.88
CA PHE A 181 6.70 1.23 -21.99
C PHE A 181 5.20 1.49 -21.76
N THR A 182 4.40 1.45 -22.83
CA THR A 182 2.95 1.68 -22.74
C THR A 182 2.25 0.59 -21.93
N ASP A 183 2.69 -0.67 -22.02
CA ASP A 183 2.14 -1.79 -21.25
C ASP A 183 2.48 -1.65 -19.76
N VAL A 184 3.69 -1.18 -19.44
CA VAL A 184 4.07 -0.85 -18.06
C VAL A 184 3.15 0.24 -17.51
N ILE A 185 2.91 1.32 -18.27
CA ILE A 185 1.99 2.39 -17.85
C ILE A 185 0.58 1.84 -17.65
N ALA A 186 0.06 1.03 -18.58
CA ALA A 186 -1.25 0.39 -18.45
C ALA A 186 -1.34 -0.48 -17.18
N GLN A 187 -0.31 -1.27 -16.91
CA GLN A 187 -0.27 -2.15 -15.75
C GLN A 187 -0.28 -1.37 -14.42
N ILE A 188 0.53 -0.31 -14.31
CA ILE A 188 0.63 0.43 -13.05
C ILE A 188 -0.63 1.25 -12.76
N VAL A 189 -1.35 1.73 -13.78
CA VAL A 189 -2.56 2.57 -13.58
C VAL A 189 -3.83 1.76 -13.32
N GLU A 190 -3.92 0.50 -13.76
CA GLU A 190 -5.12 -0.37 -13.61
C GLU A 190 -5.65 -0.45 -12.15
N ALA A 191 -4.74 -0.38 -11.17
CA ALA A 191 -5.11 -0.41 -9.75
C ALA A 191 -5.33 0.97 -9.12
N GLU A 192 -5.01 2.05 -9.83
CA GLU A 192 -4.89 3.42 -9.28
C GLU A 192 -6.00 4.35 -9.77
N HIS A 193 -6.94 3.81 -10.56
CA HIS A 193 -8.09 4.55 -11.06
C HIS A 193 -9.41 4.07 -10.43
N VAL A 194 -10.39 4.97 -10.37
CA VAL A 194 -11.77 4.62 -10.01
C VAL A 194 -12.74 5.28 -11.00
N PRO A 195 -13.80 4.57 -11.47
CA PRO A 195 -14.82 5.15 -12.33
C PRO A 195 -15.51 6.37 -11.72
N TYR A 196 -15.72 7.42 -12.52
CA TYR A 196 -16.47 8.60 -12.07
C TYR A 196 -17.91 8.23 -11.66
N LEU A 197 -18.59 7.43 -12.48
CA LEU A 197 -19.95 6.97 -12.22
C LEU A 197 -20.03 6.02 -11.02
N ALA A 198 -20.91 6.35 -10.08
CA ALA A 198 -21.28 5.49 -8.96
C ALA A 198 -21.70 4.09 -9.42
N ALA A 199 -22.51 4.04 -10.48
CA ALA A 199 -23.04 2.81 -11.05
C ALA A 199 -21.93 1.85 -11.49
N TRP A 200 -20.76 2.35 -11.88
CA TRP A 200 -19.60 1.55 -12.28
C TRP A 200 -18.63 1.25 -11.13
N ARG A 201 -18.69 2.02 -10.04
CA ARG A 201 -17.92 1.77 -8.82
C ARG A 201 -18.51 0.67 -7.95
N TYR A 202 -19.82 0.75 -7.71
CA TYR A 202 -20.50 -0.06 -6.70
C TYR A 202 -21.29 -1.22 -7.32
N LYS A 203 -21.47 -2.25 -6.49
CA LYS A 203 -22.55 -3.23 -6.63
C LYS A 203 -23.84 -2.64 -6.04
N GLU A 204 -24.95 -3.35 -6.19
CA GLU A 204 -26.24 -2.91 -5.67
C GLU A 204 -26.21 -2.58 -4.16
N SER A 205 -25.51 -3.37 -3.34
CA SER A 205 -25.37 -3.10 -1.90
C SER A 205 -24.65 -1.78 -1.63
N GLY A 206 -23.62 -1.44 -2.42
CA GLY A 206 -22.91 -0.18 -2.32
C GLY A 206 -23.77 1.00 -2.78
N LEU A 207 -24.57 0.84 -3.83
CA LEU A 207 -25.50 1.90 -4.28
C LEU A 207 -26.55 2.24 -3.22
N ARG A 208 -27.11 1.23 -2.53
CA ARG A 208 -28.05 1.47 -1.42
C ARG A 208 -27.39 2.20 -0.25
N LYS A 209 -26.12 1.90 0.04
CA LYS A 209 -25.35 2.63 1.05
C LYS A 209 -25.10 4.07 0.60
N ARG A 210 -24.74 4.28 -0.67
CA ARG A 210 -24.51 5.61 -1.23
C ARG A 210 -25.74 6.50 -1.11
N GLN A 211 -26.92 5.97 -1.40
CA GLN A 211 -28.17 6.71 -1.22
C GLN A 211 -28.35 7.19 0.22
N GLN A 212 -28.09 6.33 1.22
CA GLN A 212 -28.16 6.71 2.64
C GLN A 212 -27.09 7.77 3.00
N TRP A 213 -25.89 7.68 2.42
CA TRP A 213 -24.85 8.70 2.58
C TRP A 213 -25.27 10.04 1.97
N GLU A 214 -25.87 10.04 0.79
CA GLU A 214 -26.36 11.25 0.11
C GLU A 214 -27.50 11.93 0.90
N GLU A 215 -28.39 11.14 1.51
CA GLU A 215 -29.41 11.64 2.44
C GLU A 215 -28.79 12.28 3.68
N VAL A 216 -27.78 11.64 4.28
CA VAL A 216 -27.03 12.21 5.42
C VAL A 216 -26.34 13.53 5.04
N TRP A 217 -25.66 13.59 3.88
CA TRP A 217 -25.03 14.83 3.40
C TRP A 217 -26.05 15.93 3.14
N HIS A 218 -27.23 15.57 2.63
CA HIS A 218 -28.30 16.53 2.44
C HIS A 218 -28.80 17.11 3.77
N LEU A 219 -28.99 16.28 4.79
CA LEU A 219 -29.34 16.75 6.14
C LEU A 219 -28.23 17.61 6.75
N GLN A 220 -26.96 17.24 6.58
CA GLN A 220 -25.82 18.05 7.05
C GLN A 220 -25.80 19.43 6.38
N ARG A 221 -26.00 19.50 5.06
CA ARG A 221 -26.10 20.79 4.35
C ARG A 221 -27.29 21.64 4.83
N GLN A 222 -28.41 21.01 5.19
CA GLN A 222 -29.54 21.73 5.78
C GLN A 222 -29.20 22.27 7.18
N GLU A 223 -28.54 21.46 8.00
CA GLU A 223 -28.03 21.88 9.31
C GLU A 223 -27.05 23.05 9.18
N ASP A 224 -26.09 22.96 8.25
CA ASP A 224 -25.15 24.05 7.93
C ASP A 224 -25.89 25.33 7.51
N ALA A 225 -26.88 25.21 6.62
CA ALA A 225 -27.69 26.36 6.18
C ALA A 225 -28.50 27.00 7.32
N LEU A 226 -29.03 26.19 8.25
CA LEU A 226 -29.74 26.68 9.45
C LEU A 226 -28.83 27.45 10.41
N ASN A 227 -27.52 27.16 10.37
CA ASN A 227 -26.52 27.78 11.22
C ASN A 227 -25.67 28.84 10.50
N ALA A 228 -25.85 29.06 9.20
CA ALA A 228 -25.02 29.97 8.40
C ALA A 228 -25.05 31.43 8.88
N GLU A 229 -26.20 31.89 9.40
CA GLU A 229 -26.41 33.24 9.92
C GLU A 229 -26.52 33.28 11.45
N ARG A 230 -26.09 32.22 12.14
CA ARG A 230 -26.17 32.12 13.60
C ARG A 230 -25.30 33.19 14.26
N ALA A 231 -25.86 33.94 15.20
CA ALA A 231 -25.09 34.93 15.96
C ALA A 231 -24.11 34.26 16.94
N GLU A 232 -23.02 34.95 17.27
CA GLU A 232 -22.06 34.49 18.27
C GLU A 232 -22.75 34.34 19.64
N GLY A 233 -22.70 33.13 20.22
CA GLY A 233 -23.33 32.82 21.50
C GLY A 233 -24.73 32.19 21.42
N GLU A 234 -25.35 32.13 20.25
CA GLU A 234 -26.59 31.36 20.06
C GLU A 234 -26.32 29.84 20.02
N PRO A 235 -27.21 29.01 20.59
CA PRO A 235 -27.06 27.57 20.52
C PRO A 235 -27.17 27.09 19.07
N GLU A 236 -26.31 26.14 18.70
CA GLU A 236 -26.33 25.49 17.40
C GLU A 236 -27.64 24.73 17.18
N ARG A 237 -28.26 24.95 16.02
CA ARG A 237 -29.42 24.15 15.58
C ARG A 237 -28.88 22.80 15.12
N ARG A 238 -29.30 21.73 15.79
CA ARG A 238 -28.89 20.37 15.45
C ARG A 238 -30.08 19.56 14.94
N LEU A 239 -29.92 18.96 13.77
CA LEU A 239 -30.83 17.98 13.22
C LEU A 239 -30.47 16.59 13.78
N ASP A 240 -31.44 15.69 13.84
CA ASP A 240 -31.19 14.28 14.19
C ASP A 240 -30.66 13.55 12.96
N ILE A 241 -29.35 13.65 12.73
CA ILE A 241 -28.68 13.08 11.56
C ILE A 241 -28.14 11.68 11.91
N PRO A 242 -28.62 10.60 11.25
CA PRO A 242 -28.14 9.26 11.53
C PRO A 242 -26.69 9.07 11.05
N VAL A 243 -25.96 8.18 11.72
CA VAL A 243 -24.63 7.77 11.26
C VAL A 243 -24.78 6.84 10.05
N PRO A 244 -24.19 7.17 8.89
CA PRO A 244 -24.35 6.36 7.69
C PRO A 244 -23.60 5.02 7.81
N PRO A 245 -24.04 3.97 7.09
CA PRO A 245 -23.41 2.65 7.15
C PRO A 245 -22.00 2.68 6.55
N ARG A 246 -21.08 1.90 7.13
CA ARG A 246 -19.72 1.73 6.56
C ARG A 246 -19.74 0.82 5.34
N TYR A 247 -18.91 1.14 4.36
CA TYR A 247 -18.66 0.26 3.21
C TYR A 247 -17.72 -0.91 3.57
N THR A 248 -17.79 -1.95 2.77
CA THR A 248 -16.94 -3.14 2.79
C THR A 248 -16.47 -3.46 1.37
N SER A 249 -15.47 -4.33 1.22
CA SER A 249 -15.01 -4.76 -0.11
C SER A 249 -16.13 -5.41 -0.95
N ALA A 250 -17.14 -6.01 -0.31
CA ALA A 250 -18.27 -6.62 -1.01
C ALA A 250 -19.17 -5.60 -1.73
N ASP A 251 -19.11 -4.31 -1.35
CA ASP A 251 -19.93 -3.25 -1.93
C ASP A 251 -19.37 -2.69 -3.24
N PHE A 252 -18.10 -2.99 -3.55
CA PHE A 252 -17.40 -2.49 -4.73
C PHE A 252 -17.32 -3.54 -5.84
N ARG A 253 -17.28 -3.08 -7.10
CA ARG A 253 -17.13 -3.97 -8.25
C ARG A 253 -15.73 -4.58 -8.37
N LYS A 254 -14.67 -3.80 -8.12
CA LYS A 254 -13.27 -4.26 -8.12
C LYS A 254 -12.61 -4.10 -6.74
N PRO A 255 -11.68 -5.00 -6.34
CA PRO A 255 -10.86 -4.84 -5.14
C PRO A 255 -10.02 -3.55 -5.13
N SER A 256 -9.52 -3.11 -6.29
CA SER A 256 -8.78 -1.85 -6.44
C SER A 256 -9.64 -0.64 -6.07
N TYR A 257 -10.91 -0.62 -6.47
CA TYR A 257 -11.83 0.47 -6.11
C TYR A 257 -12.02 0.54 -4.60
N TRP A 258 -12.17 -0.61 -3.94
CA TRP A 258 -12.22 -0.67 -2.48
C TRP A 258 -10.91 -0.17 -1.84
N ALA A 259 -9.76 -0.57 -2.37
CA ALA A 259 -8.45 -0.15 -1.85
C ALA A 259 -8.30 1.39 -1.90
N ASN A 260 -8.79 2.02 -2.97
CA ASN A 260 -8.75 3.47 -3.18
C ASN A 260 -9.85 4.26 -2.44
N ARG A 261 -10.87 3.61 -1.87
CA ARG A 261 -12.04 4.29 -1.27
C ARG A 261 -12.21 4.00 0.23
N GLY A 262 -12.01 2.76 0.61
CA GLY A 262 -12.09 2.30 2.00
C GLY A 262 -13.49 2.43 2.62
N LYS A 263 -13.54 2.27 3.96
CA LYS A 263 -14.79 2.13 4.74
C LYS A 263 -15.73 3.34 4.69
N LEU A 264 -15.19 4.51 4.36
CA LEU A 264 -15.92 5.79 4.31
C LEU A 264 -16.03 6.33 2.87
N ASP A 265 -15.61 5.54 1.88
CA ASP A 265 -15.66 5.92 0.47
C ASP A 265 -14.94 7.24 0.11
N VAL A 266 -13.85 7.51 0.83
CA VAL A 266 -13.04 8.72 0.62
C VAL A 266 -12.23 8.55 -0.67
N PRO A 267 -12.29 9.48 -1.65
CA PRO A 267 -11.44 9.46 -2.84
C PRO A 267 -9.95 9.43 -2.48
N LYS A 268 -9.24 8.38 -2.86
CA LYS A 268 -7.76 8.26 -2.73
C LYS A 268 -7.11 7.70 -3.99
N GLU A 269 -7.89 7.46 -5.03
CA GLU A 269 -7.39 7.15 -6.35
C GLU A 269 -6.59 8.32 -6.93
N ARG A 270 -5.66 7.98 -7.82
CA ARG A 270 -4.79 8.96 -8.50
C ARG A 270 -5.43 9.42 -9.81
N PHE A 271 -6.24 8.54 -10.41
CA PHE A 271 -6.92 8.77 -11.68
C PHE A 271 -8.43 8.53 -11.60
N ILE A 272 -9.17 9.33 -12.35
CA ILE A 272 -10.59 9.12 -12.64
C ILE A 272 -10.66 8.34 -13.95
N SER A 273 -11.46 7.29 -14.04
CA SER A 273 -11.62 6.58 -15.31
C SER A 273 -12.99 6.81 -15.92
N TYR A 274 -13.03 6.85 -17.26
CA TYR A 274 -14.24 6.95 -18.07
C TYR A 274 -14.39 5.69 -18.96
N PRO A 275 -14.69 4.51 -18.37
CA PRO A 275 -14.93 3.29 -19.15
C PRO A 275 -15.95 3.48 -20.27
N GLY A 276 -15.75 2.85 -21.42
CA GLY A 276 -16.68 2.96 -22.55
C GLY A 276 -16.55 4.27 -23.34
N ALA A 277 -15.66 5.17 -22.93
CA ALA A 277 -15.32 6.38 -23.68
C ALA A 277 -14.14 6.15 -24.64
N GLU A 278 -13.65 4.93 -24.78
CA GLU A 278 -12.56 4.58 -25.71
C GLU A 278 -13.03 4.71 -27.18
N THR A 279 -12.09 4.86 -28.12
CA THR A 279 -12.40 5.04 -29.54
C THR A 279 -12.05 3.79 -30.34
N ASP A 280 -12.55 3.66 -31.56
CA ASP A 280 -12.18 2.53 -32.43
C ASP A 280 -10.69 2.55 -32.83
N GLN A 281 -10.04 3.72 -32.76
CA GLN A 281 -8.61 3.90 -33.05
C GLN A 281 -7.73 3.58 -31.84
N ASP A 282 -8.23 3.87 -30.63
CA ASP A 282 -7.55 3.61 -29.37
C ASP A 282 -8.54 3.06 -28.34
N GLY A 283 -8.47 1.74 -28.15
CA GLY A 283 -9.28 0.98 -27.21
C GLY A 283 -8.76 1.00 -25.77
N SER A 284 -7.74 1.81 -25.47
CA SER A 284 -7.22 1.92 -24.11
C SER A 284 -8.06 2.87 -23.25
N LEU A 285 -8.17 2.55 -21.95
CA LEU A 285 -9.04 3.24 -21.01
C LEU A 285 -8.79 4.76 -21.00
N VAL A 286 -9.87 5.53 -21.07
CA VAL A 286 -9.79 6.99 -20.90
C VAL A 286 -9.71 7.34 -19.41
N LEU A 287 -8.69 8.13 -19.07
CA LEU A 287 -8.38 8.59 -17.73
C LEU A 287 -8.45 10.11 -17.63
N GLY A 288 -8.75 10.58 -16.44
CA GLY A 288 -8.57 11.96 -15.98
C GLY A 288 -7.81 11.99 -14.67
N TRP A 289 -7.45 13.18 -14.21
CA TRP A 289 -6.68 13.34 -12.98
C TRP A 289 -7.58 13.56 -11.77
N ALA A 290 -7.34 12.81 -10.68
CA ALA A 290 -8.08 13.00 -9.44
C ALA A 290 -7.73 14.31 -8.72
N GLY A 291 -6.61 14.95 -9.09
CA GLY A 291 -6.20 16.26 -8.54
C GLY A 291 -6.94 17.46 -9.13
N TRP A 292 -7.83 17.26 -10.10
CA TRP A 292 -8.71 18.33 -10.61
C TRP A 292 -9.74 18.75 -9.59
N ASP A 293 -10.04 20.06 -9.54
CA ASP A 293 -11.23 20.55 -8.86
C ASP A 293 -12.52 20.16 -9.62
N HIS A 294 -13.69 20.35 -9.01
CA HIS A 294 -14.96 19.95 -9.62
C HIS A 294 -15.28 20.71 -10.92
N ALA A 295 -14.84 21.96 -11.08
CA ALA A 295 -15.06 22.71 -12.31
C ALA A 295 -14.18 22.16 -13.44
N GLN A 296 -12.92 21.84 -13.13
CA GLN A 296 -11.98 21.22 -14.07
C GLN A 296 -12.45 19.81 -14.50
N GLN A 297 -12.97 19.00 -13.56
CA GLN A 297 -13.54 17.70 -13.89
C GLN A 297 -14.74 17.83 -14.83
N ALA A 298 -15.65 18.77 -14.54
CA ALA A 298 -16.82 19.03 -15.39
C ALA A 298 -16.42 19.50 -16.79
N GLN A 299 -15.43 20.42 -16.89
CA GLN A 299 -14.90 20.87 -18.17
C GLN A 299 -14.30 19.71 -18.97
N ALA A 300 -13.45 18.88 -18.34
CA ALA A 300 -12.80 17.76 -19.02
C ALA A 300 -13.80 16.70 -19.51
N LEU A 301 -14.85 16.41 -18.74
CA LEU A 301 -15.92 15.50 -19.15
C LEU A 301 -16.77 16.10 -20.29
N THR A 302 -17.02 17.40 -20.25
CA THR A 302 -17.77 18.12 -21.29
C THR A 302 -16.99 18.12 -22.61
N ASP A 303 -15.70 18.45 -22.56
CA ASP A 303 -14.80 18.40 -23.72
C ASP A 303 -14.73 16.98 -24.31
N LEU A 304 -14.65 15.96 -23.46
CA LEU A 304 -14.69 14.56 -23.88
C LEU A 304 -16.02 14.22 -24.59
N ALA A 305 -17.16 14.63 -24.01
CA ALA A 305 -18.47 14.38 -24.60
C ALA A 305 -18.63 15.05 -25.98
N PHE A 306 -18.23 16.32 -26.12
CA PHE A 306 -18.26 17.02 -27.40
C PHE A 306 -17.33 16.38 -28.42
N ASN A 307 -16.10 16.03 -28.03
CA ASN A 307 -15.18 15.32 -28.92
C ASN A 307 -15.79 13.99 -29.44
N ARG A 308 -16.43 13.20 -28.56
CA ARG A 308 -17.09 11.95 -28.99
C ARG A 308 -18.30 12.18 -29.90
N LEU A 309 -19.05 13.26 -29.69
CA LEU A 309 -20.16 13.65 -30.56
C LEU A 309 -19.68 14.11 -31.93
N ASP A 310 -18.77 15.09 -31.96
CA ASP A 310 -18.43 15.85 -33.16
C ASP A 310 -17.37 15.15 -34.03
N GLU A 311 -16.38 14.51 -33.40
CA GLU A 311 -15.25 13.89 -34.11
C GLU A 311 -15.41 12.38 -34.31
N HIS A 312 -16.16 11.71 -33.43
CA HIS A 312 -16.35 10.26 -33.48
C HIS A 312 -17.77 9.81 -33.85
N GLY A 313 -18.69 10.75 -34.09
CA GLY A 313 -20.02 10.46 -34.63
C GLY A 313 -20.95 9.70 -33.68
N TRP A 314 -20.77 9.84 -32.36
CA TRP A 314 -21.59 9.14 -31.36
C TRP A 314 -22.98 9.75 -31.16
N ALA A 315 -23.38 10.74 -31.98
CA ALA A 315 -24.65 11.45 -31.86
C ALA A 315 -25.87 10.52 -31.77
N ASP A 316 -25.89 9.43 -32.54
CA ASP A 316 -26.98 8.46 -32.57
C ASP A 316 -26.74 7.22 -31.68
N ASP A 317 -25.56 7.10 -31.04
CA ASP A 317 -25.19 5.97 -30.18
C ASP A 317 -25.48 6.31 -28.71
N ARG A 318 -26.75 6.12 -28.34
CA ARG A 318 -27.24 6.39 -26.99
C ARG A 318 -26.49 5.60 -25.91
N ASP A 319 -26.09 4.36 -26.19
CA ASP A 319 -25.46 3.50 -25.18
C ASP A 319 -24.04 4.00 -24.86
N LYS A 320 -23.33 4.55 -25.86
CA LYS A 320 -22.02 5.20 -25.65
C LYS A 320 -22.12 6.59 -25.04
N MET A 321 -23.14 7.37 -25.40
CA MET A 321 -23.31 8.74 -24.89
C MET A 321 -23.92 8.82 -23.49
N THR A 322 -24.82 7.89 -23.13
CA THR A 322 -25.53 7.92 -21.84
C THR A 322 -24.59 8.03 -20.64
N PRO A 323 -23.49 7.25 -20.55
CA PRO A 323 -22.58 7.39 -19.44
C PRO A 323 -21.99 8.79 -19.32
N LEU A 324 -21.50 9.37 -20.42
CA LEU A 324 -20.83 10.68 -20.44
C LEU A 324 -21.73 11.83 -19.95
N LEU A 325 -23.04 11.64 -20.01
CA LEU A 325 -24.06 12.60 -19.58
C LEU A 325 -24.66 12.28 -18.21
N ALA A 326 -24.33 11.13 -17.61
CA ALA A 326 -24.86 10.67 -16.33
C ALA A 326 -23.95 11.01 -15.12
N GLY A 327 -22.83 11.71 -15.39
CA GLY A 327 -21.74 12.04 -14.48
C GLY A 327 -22.05 13.04 -13.39
#